data_AF-A0A6L7LDJ9-F1
#
_entry.id   AF-A0A6L7LDJ9-F1
#
_cell.length_a   1.000
_cell.length_b   1.000
_cell.length_c   1.000
_cell.angle_alpha   90.00
_cell.angle_beta   90.00
_cell.angle_gamma   90.00
#
_symmetry.space_group_name_H-M   'P 1'
#
loop_
_entity.id
_entity.type
_entity.pdbx_description
1 polymer ?
#
loop_
_entity_poly.entity_id
_entity_poly.type
_entity_poly.pdbx_seq_one_letter_code
_entity_poly.pdbx_strand_id
1 'polypeptide(L)'
;MPAIGSADPPMQFLHEDDLVHTIARCLKLRPRGVYNLVGDGTIRWSEMVSMMECPLIRLPAPAWYFLTSAAWNLRLQSDSPTCGLDFIRYRWTASAEKLKAELGIEFRHTSRSAWESYTTTVTDRLE
;
A
#
# COMPACT_ATOMS: atom_id res chain seq x y z
N MET A 1 15.14 -0.62 0.21
CA MET A 1 13.87 0.00 0.65
C MET A 1 14.12 0.95 1.82
N PRO A 2 13.57 2.18 1.79
CA PRO A 2 13.76 3.17 2.85
C PRO A 2 12.95 2.83 4.12
N ALA A 3 13.50 3.16 5.28
CA ALA A 3 12.82 3.12 6.58
C ALA A 3 13.17 4.36 7.41
N ILE A 4 12.14 5.04 7.93
CA ILE A 4 12.29 6.33 8.61
C ILE A 4 12.45 6.10 10.11
N GLY A 5 13.68 6.22 10.62
CA GLY A 5 14.00 5.96 12.01
C GLY A 5 13.57 4.56 12.46
N SER A 6 12.74 4.49 13.49
CA SER A 6 12.11 3.26 14.00
C SER A 6 10.66 3.06 13.51
N ALA A 7 10.21 3.83 12.51
CA ALA A 7 8.86 3.71 11.98
C ALA A 7 8.68 2.37 11.26
N ASP A 8 7.57 1.72 11.56
CA ASP A 8 7.12 0.48 10.93
C ASP A 8 5.58 0.54 10.80
N PRO A 9 5.07 1.41 9.91
CA PRO A 9 3.64 1.64 9.79
C PRO A 9 2.92 0.41 9.23
N PRO A 10 1.65 0.20 9.61
CA PRO A 10 0.81 -0.78 8.96
C PRO A 10 0.43 -0.28 7.56
N MET A 11 0.66 -1.11 6.56
CA MET A 11 0.29 -0.92 5.16
C MET A 11 -1.00 -1.68 4.87
N GLN A 12 -1.89 -1.04 4.11
CA GLN A 12 -3.20 -1.58 3.75
C GLN A 12 -3.29 -1.66 2.23
N PHE A 13 -3.46 -2.87 1.71
CA PHE A 13 -3.49 -3.15 0.28
C PHE A 13 -4.82 -3.80 -0.09
N LEU A 14 -5.28 -3.53 -1.31
CA LEU A 14 -6.50 -4.11 -1.86
C LEU A 14 -6.13 -4.92 -3.09
N HIS A 15 -6.60 -6.17 -3.14
CA HIS A 15 -6.42 -7.00 -4.33
C HIS A 15 -7.31 -6.48 -5.47
N GLU A 16 -6.80 -6.55 -6.70
CA GLU A 16 -7.50 -6.05 -7.88
C GLU A 16 -8.84 -6.75 -8.15
N ASP A 17 -8.94 -8.05 -7.88
CA ASP A 17 -10.22 -8.78 -8.00
C ASP A 17 -11.29 -8.25 -7.03
N ASP A 18 -10.90 -7.95 -5.79
CA ASP A 18 -11.80 -7.39 -4.79
C ASP A 18 -12.21 -5.96 -5.14
N LEU A 19 -11.32 -5.18 -5.76
CA LEU A 19 -11.60 -3.86 -6.32
C LEU A 19 -12.65 -3.95 -7.43
N VAL A 20 -12.43 -4.80 -8.43
CA VAL A 20 -13.35 -4.99 -9.57
C VAL A 20 -14.71 -5.49 -9.09
N HIS A 21 -14.72 -6.47 -8.18
CA HIS A 21 -15.97 -6.98 -7.60
C HIS A 21 -16.75 -5.88 -6.88
N THR A 22 -16.07 -5.06 -6.07
CA THR A 22 -16.70 -3.96 -5.34
C THR A 22 -17.27 -2.91 -6.27
N ILE A 23 -16.50 -2.47 -7.27
CA ILE A 23 -16.96 -1.48 -8.25
C ILE A 23 -18.19 -2.02 -9.00
N ALA A 24 -18.15 -3.27 -9.46
CA ALA A 24 -19.29 -3.89 -10.15
C ALA A 24 -20.55 -3.93 -9.26
N ARG A 25 -20.39 -4.15 -7.96
CA ARG A 25 -21.50 -4.14 -7.00
C ARG A 25 -22.03 -2.73 -6.73
N CYS A 26 -21.15 -1.73 -6.63
CA CYS A 26 -21.55 -0.32 -6.55
C CYS A 26 -22.34 0.13 -7.77
N LEU A 27 -21.96 -0.31 -8.98
CA LEU A 27 -22.69 0.02 -10.21
C LEU A 27 -24.11 -0.59 -10.24
N LYS A 28 -24.29 -1.78 -9.66
CA LYS A 28 -25.59 -2.46 -9.57
C LYS A 28 -26.50 -1.87 -8.49
N LEU A 29 -25.97 -1.67 -7.28
CA LEU A 29 -26.75 -1.23 -6.11
C LEU A 29 -26.92 0.29 -6.06
N ARG A 30 -26.04 1.05 -6.74
CA ARG A 30 -26.02 2.52 -6.79
C ARG A 30 -26.12 3.16 -5.38
N PRO A 31 -25.23 2.78 -4.44
CA PRO A 31 -25.22 3.39 -3.12
C PRO A 31 -24.95 4.89 -3.22
N ARG A 32 -25.50 5.68 -2.29
CA ARG A 32 -25.26 7.13 -2.24
C ARG A 32 -24.31 7.46 -1.08
N GLY A 33 -23.27 8.23 -1.38
CA GLY A 33 -22.34 8.76 -0.37
C GLY A 33 -20.89 8.35 -0.60
N VAL A 34 -20.04 8.67 0.37
CA VAL A 34 -18.60 8.36 0.36
C VAL A 34 -18.35 7.08 1.15
N TYR A 35 -17.51 6.20 0.59
CA TYR A 35 -17.08 4.94 1.19
C TYR A 35 -15.57 4.79 1.02
N ASN A 36 -14.92 4.23 2.03
CA ASN A 36 -13.53 3.80 1.89
C ASN A 36 -13.52 2.37 1.37
N LEU A 37 -12.77 2.15 0.29
CA LEU A 37 -12.49 0.83 -0.25
C LEU A 37 -11.04 0.50 0.05
N VAL A 38 -10.85 -0.37 1.04
CA VAL A 38 -9.54 -0.80 1.53
C VAL A 38 -9.57 -2.29 1.82
N GLY A 39 -8.45 -2.99 1.65
CA GLY A 39 -8.40 -4.43 1.90
C GLY A 39 -8.35 -4.78 3.39
N ASP A 40 -8.56 -6.07 3.65
CA ASP A 40 -8.70 -6.59 5.01
C ASP A 40 -7.36 -6.82 5.71
N GLY A 41 -7.29 -6.39 6.97
CA GLY A 41 -6.07 -6.43 7.76
C GLY A 41 -4.99 -5.50 7.21
N THR A 42 -3.78 -5.65 7.74
CA THR A 42 -2.62 -4.83 7.39
C THR A 42 -1.36 -5.67 7.42
N ILE A 43 -0.35 -5.27 6.66
CA ILE A 43 1.01 -5.84 6.70
C ILE A 43 1.98 -4.76 7.15
N ARG A 44 2.97 -5.09 8.00
CA ARG A 44 3.98 -4.09 8.41
C ARG A 44 4.94 -3.79 7.26
N TRP A 45 5.43 -2.56 7.19
CA TRP A 45 6.42 -2.16 6.20
C TRP A 45 7.67 -3.07 6.19
N SER A 46 8.19 -3.42 7.37
CA SER A 46 9.32 -4.34 7.50
C SER A 46 9.02 -5.75 6.96
N GLU A 47 7.84 -6.30 7.25
CA GLU A 47 7.40 -7.60 6.72
C GLU A 47 7.27 -7.56 5.20
N MET A 48 6.67 -6.50 4.68
CA MET A 48 6.48 -6.27 3.25
C MET A 48 7.81 -6.26 2.49
N VAL A 49 8.81 -5.54 3.02
CA VAL A 49 10.16 -5.48 2.45
C VAL A 49 10.88 -6.82 2.56
N SER A 50 10.67 -7.57 3.65
CA SER A 50 11.27 -8.90 3.81
C SER A 50 10.77 -9.91 2.77
N MET A 51 9.50 -9.83 2.37
CA MET A 51 8.91 -10.68 1.32
C MET A 51 9.46 -10.37 -0.08
N MET A 52 9.97 -9.15 -0.29
CA MET A 52 10.63 -8.75 -1.54
C MET A 52 12.14 -9.03 -1.55
N GLU A 53 12.69 -9.65 -0.49
CA GLU A 53 14.13 -9.92 -0.33
C GLU A 53 15.02 -8.67 -0.51
N CYS A 54 14.47 -7.49 -0.26
CA CYS A 54 15.16 -6.22 -0.44
C CYS A 54 15.78 -5.72 0.88
N PRO A 55 16.96 -5.07 0.87
CA PRO A 55 17.56 -4.52 2.08
C PRO A 55 16.75 -3.33 2.60
N LEU A 56 16.47 -3.32 3.91
CA LEU A 56 15.79 -2.21 4.61
C LEU A 56 16.83 -1.25 5.18
N ILE A 57 16.94 -0.04 4.63
CA ILE A 57 17.90 0.98 5.07
C ILE A 57 17.21 1.94 6.04
N ARG A 58 17.71 2.04 7.27
CA ARG A 58 17.15 2.92 8.30
C ARG A 58 17.94 4.22 8.39
N LEU A 59 17.27 5.35 8.17
CA LEU A 59 17.85 6.69 8.36
C LEU A 59 16.83 7.61 9.05
N PRO A 60 17.28 8.66 9.77
CA PRO A 60 16.41 9.69 10.30
C PRO A 60 15.62 10.38 9.18
N ALA A 61 14.42 10.88 9.50
CA ALA A 61 13.58 11.58 8.52
C ALA A 61 14.36 12.67 7.75
N PRO A 62 15.06 13.64 8.38
CA PRO A 62 15.73 14.70 7.62
C PRO A 62 16.69 14.19 6.54
N ALA A 63 17.40 13.09 6.81
CA ALA A 63 18.31 12.47 5.86
C ALA A 63 17.55 11.88 4.66
N TRP A 64 16.44 11.18 4.88
CA TRP A 64 15.62 10.64 3.80
C TRP A 64 15.00 11.72 2.92
N TYR A 65 14.46 12.80 3.50
CA TYR A 65 13.87 13.89 2.72
C TYR A 65 14.94 14.62 1.90
N PHE A 66 16.15 14.81 2.46
CA PHE A 66 17.28 15.38 1.72
C PHE A 66 17.71 14.48 0.55
N LEU A 67 17.96 13.19 0.81
CA LEU A 67 18.41 12.24 -0.21
C LEU A 67 17.39 12.08 -1.34
N THR A 68 16.11 11.93 -1.00
CA THR A 68 15.05 11.77 -2.01
C THR A 68 14.85 13.05 -2.82
N SER A 69 14.89 14.22 -2.19
CA SER A 69 14.79 15.51 -2.88
C SER A 69 15.98 15.75 -3.81
N ALA A 70 17.20 15.45 -3.36
CA ALA A 70 18.40 15.55 -4.20
C ALA A 70 18.32 14.59 -5.40
N ALA A 71 17.97 13.33 -5.18
CA ALA A 71 17.84 12.34 -6.25
C ALA A 71 16.74 12.69 -7.27
N TRP A 72 15.62 13.26 -6.80
CA TRP A 72 14.55 13.76 -7.66
C TRP A 72 15.00 14.95 -8.52
N ASN A 73 15.62 15.97 -7.90
CA ASN A 73 16.12 17.15 -8.59
C ASN A 73 17.21 16.82 -9.62
N LEU A 74 18.05 15.82 -9.32
CA LEU A 74 19.08 15.32 -10.22
C LEU A 74 18.53 14.34 -11.28
N ARG A 75 17.22 14.05 -11.28
CA ARG A 75 16.56 13.06 -12.17
C ARG A 75 17.22 11.66 -12.12
N LEU A 76 17.83 11.33 -10.97
CA LEU A 76 18.42 10.01 -10.73
C LEU A 76 17.36 8.97 -10.37
N GLN A 77 16.16 9.42 -9.98
CA GLN A 77 15.00 8.57 -9.78
C GLN A 77 13.75 9.20 -10.39
N SER A 78 12.89 8.37 -10.96
CA SER A 78 11.62 8.77 -11.58
C SER A 78 10.41 8.24 -10.81
N ASP A 79 10.61 7.31 -9.88
CA ASP A 79 9.55 6.44 -9.39
C ASP A 79 8.80 7.01 -8.18
N SER A 80 9.43 7.86 -7.36
CA SER A 80 8.73 8.46 -6.22
C SER A 80 9.28 9.84 -5.82
N PRO A 81 8.44 10.89 -5.83
CA PRO A 81 8.78 12.17 -5.22
C PRO A 81 8.87 12.05 -3.69
N THR A 82 9.45 13.07 -3.04
CA THR A 82 9.69 13.10 -1.59
C THR A 82 8.44 12.85 -0.73
N CYS A 83 7.23 13.14 -1.22
CA CYS A 83 5.98 12.82 -0.51
C CYS A 83 5.72 11.31 -0.34
N GLY A 84 6.36 10.46 -1.16
CA GLY A 84 6.35 9.00 -0.99
C GLY A 84 6.83 8.56 0.40
N LEU A 85 7.75 9.33 1.01
CA LEU A 85 8.26 9.07 2.35
C LEU A 85 7.19 9.21 3.44
N ASP A 86 6.17 10.04 3.22
CA ASP A 86 5.10 10.22 4.20
C ASP A 86 4.26 8.95 4.36
N PHE A 87 4.10 8.15 3.29
CA PHE A 87 3.37 6.87 3.30
C PHE A 87 4.07 5.76 4.11
N ILE A 88 5.38 5.87 4.30
CA ILE A 88 6.18 4.93 5.12
C ILE A 88 6.56 5.53 6.48
N ARG A 89 6.15 6.78 6.73
CA ARG A 89 6.33 7.47 8.02
C ARG A 89 5.06 7.44 8.86
N TYR A 90 3.93 7.73 8.24
CA TYR A 90 2.65 7.94 8.90
C TYR A 90 1.65 6.84 8.54
N ARG A 91 0.75 6.56 9.48
CA ARG A 91 -0.35 5.61 9.28
C ARG A 91 -1.45 6.26 8.44
N TRP A 92 -1.87 5.59 7.38
CA TRP A 92 -2.93 6.05 6.47
C TRP A 92 -4.06 5.03 6.27
N THR A 93 -4.16 4.02 7.15
CA THR A 93 -5.21 2.99 7.10
C THR A 93 -6.61 3.57 7.30
N ALA A 94 -7.61 3.00 6.64
CA ALA A 94 -9.01 3.40 6.79
C ALA A 94 -9.91 2.23 7.22
N SER A 95 -11.14 2.54 7.66
CA SER A 95 -12.18 1.55 7.95
C SER A 95 -13.06 1.30 6.73
N ALA A 96 -13.24 0.02 6.37
CA ALA A 96 -14.19 -0.45 5.36
C ALA A 96 -15.55 -0.85 5.95
N GLU A 97 -15.80 -0.64 7.25
CA GLU A 97 -17.01 -1.12 7.93
C GLU A 97 -18.30 -0.64 7.27
N LYS A 98 -18.36 0.66 6.91
CA LYS A 98 -19.52 1.24 6.21
C LYS A 98 -19.80 0.54 4.88
N LEU A 99 -18.74 0.25 4.11
CA LEU A 99 -18.84 -0.43 2.82
C LEU A 99 -19.38 -1.85 3.03
N LYS A 100 -18.84 -2.61 3.99
CA LYS A 100 -19.26 -3.98 4.29
C LYS A 100 -20.71 -4.03 4.77
N ALA A 101 -21.09 -3.14 5.69
CA ALA A 101 -22.42 -3.10 6.28
C ALA A 101 -23.51 -2.75 5.24
N GLU A 102 -23.26 -1.76 4.38
CA GLU A 102 -24.28 -1.27 3.45
C GLU A 102 -24.33 -2.05 2.12
N LEU A 103 -23.20 -2.58 1.64
CA LEU A 103 -23.13 -3.26 0.34
C LEU A 103 -23.04 -4.78 0.46
N GLY A 104 -22.84 -5.33 1.66
CA GLY A 104 -22.63 -6.76 1.88
C GLY A 104 -21.41 -7.28 1.11
N ILE A 105 -20.34 -6.49 1.10
CA ILE A 105 -19.06 -6.85 0.49
C ILE A 105 -18.26 -7.69 1.49
N GLU A 106 -17.83 -8.87 1.05
CA GLU A 106 -16.82 -9.67 1.72
C GLU A 106 -15.58 -9.73 0.83
N PHE A 107 -14.44 -9.33 1.38
CA PHE A 107 -13.18 -9.38 0.65
C PHE A 107 -12.65 -10.81 0.64
N ARG A 108 -12.19 -11.27 -0.53
CA ARG A 108 -11.58 -12.59 -0.67
C ARG A 108 -10.12 -12.58 -0.25
N HIS A 109 -9.46 -11.44 -0.40
CA HIS A 109 -8.05 -11.27 -0.11
C HIS A 109 -7.83 -10.34 1.07
N THR A 110 -6.87 -10.70 1.91
CA THR A 110 -6.28 -9.82 2.91
C THR A 110 -5.22 -8.93 2.26
N SER A 111 -4.84 -7.84 2.92
CA SER A 111 -3.70 -7.00 2.52
C SER A 111 -2.41 -7.80 2.34
N ARG A 112 -2.21 -8.85 3.15
CA ARG A 112 -1.06 -9.77 3.02
C ARG A 112 -1.15 -10.60 1.74
N SER A 113 -2.27 -11.28 1.49
CA SER A 113 -2.42 -12.08 0.28
C SER A 113 -2.39 -11.24 -0.99
N ALA A 114 -2.87 -9.99 -0.91
CA ALA A 114 -2.76 -9.04 -2.02
C ALA A 114 -1.30 -8.70 -2.33
N TRP A 115 -0.49 -8.51 -1.29
CA TRP A 115 0.94 -8.29 -1.43
C TRP A 115 1.68 -9.52 -1.97
N GLU A 116 1.36 -10.71 -1.48
CA GLU A 116 1.93 -11.97 -1.94
C GLU A 116 1.66 -12.20 -3.44
N SER A 117 0.41 -11.99 -3.87
CA SER A 117 0.03 -12.07 -5.29
C SER A 117 0.84 -11.10 -6.16
N TYR A 118 1.06 -9.87 -5.69
CA TYR A 118 1.89 -8.89 -6.38
C TYR A 118 3.34 -9.35 -6.48
N THR A 119 3.94 -9.83 -5.38
CA THR A 119 5.34 -10.28 -5.38
C THR A 119 5.58 -11.45 -6.33
N THR A 120 4.67 -12.44 -6.37
CA THR A 120 4.76 -13.56 -7.33
C THR A 120 4.73 -13.06 -8.77
N THR A 121 3.79 -12.15 -9.08
CA THR A 121 3.62 -11.60 -10.43
C THR A 121 4.85 -10.79 -10.89
N VAL A 122 5.51 -10.08 -9.96
CA VAL A 122 6.72 -9.31 -10.28
C VAL A 122 7.91 -10.23 -10.52
N THR A 123 8.08 -11.28 -9.71
CA THR A 123 9.16 -12.26 -9.88
C THR A 123 9.05 -12.99 -11.21
N ASP A 124 7.86 -13.48 -11.58
CA ASP A 124 7.61 -14.15 -12.86
C ASP A 124 7.88 -13.26 -14.09
N ARG A 125 7.88 -11.93 -13.92
CA ARG A 125 8.14 -10.97 -15.00
C ARG A 125 9.63 -10.69 -15.22
N LEU A 126 10.47 -11.08 -14.26
CA LEU A 126 11.91 -10.87 -14.28
C LEU A 126 12.68 -12.11 -14.75
N GLU A 127 12.02 -13.28 -14.80
CA GLU A 127 12.49 -14.51 -15.45
C GLU A 127 12.15 -14.55 -16.95
#